data_AF-A0A6A5QTG1-F1
#
_entry.id   AF-A0A6A5QTG1-F1
#
_cell.length_a   1.000
_cell.length_b   1.000
_cell.length_c   1.000
_cell.angle_alpha   90.00
_cell.angle_beta   90.00
_cell.angle_gamma   90.00
#
_symmetry.space_group_name_H-M   'P 1'
#
loop_
_entity.id
_entity.type
_entity.pdbx_description
1 polymer ?
#
loop_
_entity_poly.entity_id
_entity_poly.type
_entity_poly.pdbx_seq_one_letter_code
_entity_poly.pdbx_strand_id
1 'polypeptide(L)'
;MHFTAQALVLFPALAITSSASISDVWSNFYDHKGEWLNSTSYRVSDIGCFSVVNASEVAFHQFTYNSRAKGPYQLRAFNKMDCVGLVEGKSDAEQTFEKVDVRSFRGDKKPNLKEGVRGATSYQWINLS
;
A
#
# COMPACT_ATOMS: atom_id res chain seq x y z
N MET A 1 -50.09 -26.37 6.69
CA MET A 1 -48.77 -26.32 7.36
C MET A 1 -47.90 -25.34 6.55
N HIS A 2 -47.55 -24.19 7.11
CA HIS A 2 -46.62 -23.25 6.48
C HIS A 2 -45.24 -23.45 7.11
N PHE A 3 -44.26 -23.82 6.28
CA PHE A 3 -42.86 -23.86 6.67
C PHE A 3 -42.24 -22.51 6.33
N THR A 4 -41.87 -21.75 7.36
CA THR A 4 -41.06 -20.54 7.25
C THR A 4 -39.60 -20.94 7.12
N ALA A 5 -39.04 -20.84 5.92
CA ALA A 5 -37.61 -21.02 5.70
C ALA A 5 -36.87 -19.76 6.17
N GLN A 6 -36.14 -19.87 7.29
CA GLN A 6 -35.21 -18.83 7.73
C GLN A 6 -33.88 -19.04 7.01
N ALA A 7 -33.56 -18.14 6.09
CA ALA A 7 -32.26 -18.13 5.42
C ALA A 7 -31.20 -17.55 6.37
N LEU A 8 -30.34 -18.41 6.92
CA LEU A 8 -29.10 -17.97 7.56
C LEU A 8 -28.13 -17.49 6.48
N VAL A 9 -27.98 -16.17 6.35
CA VAL A 9 -26.92 -15.57 5.55
C VAL A 9 -25.64 -15.61 6.39
N LEU A 10 -24.75 -16.56 6.09
CA LEU A 10 -23.39 -16.56 6.63
C LEU A 10 -22.61 -15.40 5.98
N PHE A 11 -22.31 -14.37 6.76
CA PHE A 11 -21.32 -13.38 6.39
C PHE A 11 -19.92 -13.99 6.63
N PRO A 12 -19.07 -14.15 5.60
CA PRO A 12 -17.68 -14.49 5.83
C PRO A 12 -17.00 -13.25 6.43
N ALA A 13 -16.92 -13.20 7.76
CA ALA A 13 -16.02 -12.30 8.44
C ALA A 13 -14.61 -12.72 8.06
N LEU A 14 -14.00 -12.00 7.12
CA LEU A 14 -12.60 -12.19 6.76
C LEU A 14 -11.78 -11.82 8.01
N ALA A 15 -11.33 -12.85 8.72
CA ALA A 15 -10.50 -12.70 9.90
C ALA A 15 -9.22 -11.95 9.51
N ILE A 16 -9.13 -10.69 9.91
CA ILE A 16 -7.89 -9.92 9.85
C ILE A 16 -6.97 -10.52 10.93
N THR A 17 -6.14 -11.48 10.53
CA THR A 17 -5.07 -12.01 11.37
C THR A 17 -3.97 -10.96 11.46
N SER A 18 -4.11 -10.01 12.37
CA SER A 18 -3.10 -9.03 12.72
C SER A 18 -2.11 -9.64 13.72
N SER A 19 -1.20 -10.49 13.26
CA SER A 19 -0.08 -10.94 14.11
C SER A 19 1.07 -11.55 13.32
N ALA A 20 1.85 -10.68 12.68
CA ALA A 20 3.27 -10.96 12.47
C ALA A 20 4.05 -9.67 12.73
N SER A 21 5.08 -9.76 13.57
CA SER A 21 6.10 -8.74 13.77
C SER A 21 6.77 -8.42 12.42
N ILE A 22 6.20 -7.48 11.70
CA ILE A 22 6.75 -6.92 10.46
C ILE A 22 7.88 -6.01 10.91
N SER A 23 9.12 -6.39 10.64
CA SER A 23 10.23 -5.43 10.66
C SER A 23 9.80 -4.22 9.84
N ASP A 24 9.75 -3.04 10.46
CA ASP A 24 9.10 -1.87 9.88
C ASP A 24 9.72 -1.52 8.53
N VAL A 25 9.00 -1.85 7.45
CA VAL A 25 9.34 -1.44 6.10
C VAL A 25 8.63 -0.13 5.83
N TRP A 26 9.41 0.83 5.37
CA TRP A 26 8.98 2.18 5.11
C TRP A 26 9.14 2.49 3.62
N SER A 27 8.33 3.41 3.15
CA SER A 27 8.30 3.87 1.77
C SER A 27 8.49 5.38 1.69
N ASN A 28 9.20 5.83 0.67
CA ASN A 28 9.44 7.22 0.35
C ASN A 28 9.05 7.44 -1.10
N PHE A 29 8.35 8.53 -1.38
CA PHE A 29 7.81 8.82 -2.70
C PHE A 29 8.55 9.97 -3.35
N TYR A 30 8.85 9.82 -4.63
CA TYR A 30 9.63 10.77 -5.40
C TYR A 30 8.87 11.21 -6.64
N ASP A 31 9.17 12.41 -7.12
CA ASP A 31 8.63 12.93 -8.36
C ASP A 31 9.35 12.32 -9.58
N HIS A 32 8.97 12.77 -10.79
CA HIS A 32 9.59 12.29 -12.04
C HIS A 32 11.06 12.71 -12.22
N LYS A 33 11.56 13.65 -11.42
CA LYS A 33 12.95 14.10 -11.41
C LYS A 33 13.78 13.36 -10.35
N GLY A 34 13.14 12.51 -9.54
CA GLY A 34 13.77 11.82 -8.42
C GLY A 34 13.88 12.67 -7.16
N GLU A 35 13.16 13.79 -7.06
CA GLU A 35 13.09 14.62 -5.86
C GLU A 35 12.11 14.02 -4.86
N TRP A 36 12.50 13.99 -3.58
CA TRP A 36 11.66 13.43 -2.52
C TRP A 36 10.48 14.35 -2.23
N LEU A 37 9.25 13.87 -2.44
CA LEU A 37 8.05 14.70 -2.44
C LEU A 37 7.60 15.18 -1.05
N ASN A 38 7.74 14.32 -0.04
CA ASN A 38 7.38 14.62 1.34
C ASN A 38 8.49 14.12 2.26
N SER A 39 8.96 14.92 3.22
CA SER A 39 9.95 14.47 4.23
C SER A 39 9.46 13.35 5.16
N THR A 40 8.24 12.86 4.95
CA THR A 40 7.60 11.76 5.69
C THR A 40 7.82 10.43 4.97
N SER A 41 8.24 9.43 5.74
CA SER A 41 8.26 8.03 5.31
C SER A 41 6.96 7.34 5.74
N TYR A 42 6.38 6.51 4.87
CA TYR A 42 5.12 5.81 5.15
C TYR A 42 5.37 4.33 5.38
N ARG A 43 4.88 3.80 6.50
CA ARG A 43 5.03 2.38 6.82
C ARG A 43 4.15 1.56 5.88
N VAL A 44 4.71 0.56 5.20
CA VAL A 44 3.96 -0.26 4.22
C VAL A 44 3.01 -1.27 4.85
N SER A 45 3.07 -1.43 6.17
CA SER A 45 2.10 -2.21 6.95
C SER A 45 1.03 -1.33 7.61
N ASP A 46 1.11 0.00 7.46
CA ASP A 46 0.07 0.89 7.93
C ASP A 46 -1.08 0.90 6.90
N ILE A 47 -2.28 0.66 7.40
CA ILE A 47 -3.52 0.66 6.63
C ILE A 47 -4.12 2.07 6.52
N GLY A 48 -3.51 3.07 7.14
CA GLY A 48 -3.91 4.47 7.04
C GLY A 48 -3.84 5.00 5.60
N CYS A 49 -4.79 5.87 5.25
CA CYS A 49 -4.73 6.61 4.00
C CYS A 49 -3.80 7.81 4.14
N PHE A 50 -3.06 8.13 3.09
CA PHE A 50 -2.14 9.27 3.09
C PHE A 50 -2.07 9.92 1.71
N SER A 51 -1.72 11.21 1.66
CA SER A 51 -1.68 11.99 0.43
C SER A 51 -0.25 12.33 0.02
N VAL A 52 0.12 12.03 -1.23
CA VAL A 52 1.40 12.40 -1.84
C VAL A 52 1.16 12.81 -3.29
N VAL A 53 1.02 14.11 -3.52
CA VAL A 53 0.74 14.63 -4.86
C VAL A 53 1.97 14.46 -5.76
N ASN A 54 1.75 14.10 -7.03
CA ASN A 54 2.80 13.94 -8.07
C ASN A 54 3.78 12.78 -7.87
N ALA A 55 3.48 11.81 -7.01
CA ALA A 55 4.31 10.61 -6.83
C ALA A 55 4.49 9.86 -8.15
N SER A 56 5.73 9.63 -8.54
CA SER A 56 6.14 8.94 -9.78
C SER A 56 7.02 7.73 -9.51
N GLU A 57 7.82 7.76 -8.46
CA GLU A 57 8.65 6.66 -8.02
C GLU A 57 8.47 6.41 -6.52
N VAL A 58 8.81 5.19 -6.09
CA VAL A 58 8.82 4.81 -4.67
C VAL A 58 10.12 4.11 -4.33
N ALA A 59 10.72 4.47 -3.20
CA ALA A 59 11.83 3.73 -2.61
C ALA A 59 11.39 3.12 -1.29
N PHE A 60 12.01 1.99 -0.93
CA PHE A 60 11.74 1.29 0.30
C PHE A 60 12.98 1.25 1.18
N HIS A 61 12.79 1.26 2.50
CA HIS A 61 13.85 1.03 3.47
C HIS A 61 13.33 0.27 4.67
N GLN A 62 14.22 -0.40 5.40
CA GLN A 62 13.91 -1.06 6.67
C GLN A 62 15.12 -0.99 7.60
N PHE A 63 14.87 -1.01 8.91
CA PHE A 63 15.94 -0.96 9.92
C PHE A 63 16.56 -2.34 10.21
N THR A 64 16.75 -3.17 9.17
CA THR A 64 17.35 -4.50 9.32
C THR A 64 18.48 -4.70 8.31
N TYR A 65 19.38 -5.63 8.61
CA TYR A 65 20.50 -5.99 7.73
C TYR A 65 20.07 -6.74 6.45
N ASN A 66 18.81 -7.16 6.36
CA ASN A 66 18.32 -7.83 5.16
C ASN A 66 18.14 -6.82 4.04
N SER A 67 18.67 -7.14 2.86
CA SER A 67 18.51 -6.30 1.66
C SER A 67 17.14 -6.41 1.00
N ARG A 68 16.32 -7.39 1.43
CA ARG A 68 14.96 -7.58 0.94
C ARG A 68 13.98 -7.57 2.09
N ALA A 69 12.83 -6.97 1.84
CA ALA A 69 11.68 -7.00 2.73
C ALA A 69 10.83 -8.27 2.52
N LYS A 70 10.07 -8.66 3.56
CA LYS A 70 9.27 -9.90 3.62
C LYS A 70 8.00 -9.89 2.73
N GLY A 71 7.68 -8.78 2.04
CA GLY A 71 6.45 -8.59 1.26
C GLY A 71 6.05 -9.75 0.33
N PRO A 72 4.83 -9.70 -0.22
CA PRO A 72 4.49 -8.60 -1.12
C PRO A 72 3.68 -7.46 -0.48
N TYR A 73 3.87 -6.26 -1.00
CA TYR A 73 3.13 -5.06 -0.59
C TYR A 73 2.34 -4.53 -1.77
N GLN A 74 1.09 -4.14 -1.55
CA GLN A 74 0.25 -3.51 -2.56
C GLN A 74 0.02 -2.04 -2.22
N LEU A 75 0.30 -1.17 -3.17
CA LEU A 75 -0.08 0.24 -3.12
C LEU A 75 -1.40 0.41 -3.85
N ARG A 76 -2.42 0.86 -3.12
CA ARG A 76 -3.68 1.32 -3.69
C ARG A 76 -3.61 2.82 -3.93
N ALA A 77 -4.10 3.26 -5.07
CA ALA A 77 -4.13 4.66 -5.49
C ALA A 77 -5.57 5.14 -5.66
N PHE A 78 -5.79 6.40 -5.29
CA PHE A 78 -7.11 7.00 -5.23
C PHE A 78 -7.09 8.42 -5.80
N ASN A 79 -8.10 8.73 -6.62
CA ASN A 79 -8.27 10.05 -7.23
C ASN A 79 -8.86 11.08 -6.25
N LYS A 80 -9.42 10.62 -5.12
CA LYS A 80 -10.00 11.45 -4.06
C LYS A 80 -9.05 11.57 -2.88
N MET A 81 -9.13 12.67 -2.13
CA MET A 81 -8.41 12.83 -0.87
C MET A 81 -8.90 11.83 0.17
N ASP A 82 -8.00 11.46 1.09
CA ASP A 82 -8.26 10.61 2.26
C ASP A 82 -8.99 9.30 1.94
N CYS A 83 -8.83 8.77 0.71
CA CYS A 83 -9.47 7.55 0.25
C CYS A 83 -11.02 7.61 0.35
N VAL A 84 -11.62 8.81 0.36
CA VAL A 84 -13.03 9.03 0.70
C VAL A 84 -13.98 8.50 -0.38
N GLY A 85 -15.09 7.90 0.07
CA GLY A 85 -16.23 7.58 -0.78
C GLY A 85 -16.02 6.36 -1.67
N LEU A 86 -15.07 5.50 -1.30
CA LEU A 86 -14.85 4.22 -1.95
C LEU A 86 -15.32 3.10 -1.02
N VAL A 87 -15.91 2.08 -1.63
CA VAL A 87 -16.26 0.85 -0.93
C VAL A 87 -14.96 0.25 -0.40
N GLU A 88 -14.93 -0.17 0.87
CA GLU A 88 -13.78 -0.87 1.44
C GLU A 88 -13.29 -1.96 0.47
N GLY A 89 -12.00 -1.92 0.13
CA GLY A 89 -11.44 -2.86 -0.82
C GLY A 89 -11.41 -2.41 -2.28
N LYS A 90 -11.98 -1.26 -2.65
CA LYS A 90 -11.94 -0.73 -4.03
C LYS A 90 -11.04 0.50 -4.13
N SER A 91 -10.07 0.46 -5.03
CA SER A 91 -9.21 1.58 -5.40
C SER A 91 -9.36 1.91 -6.88
N ASP A 92 -8.87 3.07 -7.30
CA ASP A 92 -8.89 3.47 -8.72
C ASP A 92 -7.80 2.74 -9.51
N ALA A 93 -6.66 2.46 -8.87
CA ALA A 93 -5.57 1.67 -9.43
C ALA A 93 -4.73 1.00 -8.33
N GLU A 94 -4.03 -0.08 -8.69
CA GLU A 94 -3.20 -0.85 -7.75
C GLU A 94 -1.86 -1.25 -8.36
N GLN A 95 -0.83 -1.30 -7.51
CA GLN A 95 0.46 -1.86 -7.87
C GLN A 95 1.02 -2.71 -6.74
N THR A 96 1.31 -3.97 -7.07
CA THR A 96 2.00 -4.90 -6.19
C THR A 96 3.51 -4.82 -6.37
N PHE A 97 4.23 -4.80 -5.26
CA PHE A 97 5.68 -4.83 -5.17
C PHE A 97 6.10 -6.15 -4.54
N GLU A 98 6.67 -7.03 -5.37
CA GLU A 98 7.25 -8.29 -4.95
C GLU A 98 8.76 -8.14 -4.78
N LYS A 99 9.37 -8.93 -3.87
CA LYS A 99 10.83 -8.97 -3.65
C LYS A 99 11.44 -7.56 -3.46
N VAL A 100 10.77 -6.73 -2.66
CA VAL A 100 11.12 -5.33 -2.43
C VAL A 100 12.56 -5.18 -1.97
N ASP A 101 13.37 -4.47 -2.78
CA ASP A 101 14.73 -4.09 -2.44
C ASP A 101 14.73 -2.83 -1.57
N VAL A 102 15.14 -3.00 -0.33
CA VAL A 102 15.18 -1.92 0.69
C VAL A 102 16.44 -1.05 0.58
N ARG A 103 17.31 -1.32 -0.40
CA ARG A 103 18.46 -0.46 -0.73
C ARG A 103 18.13 0.63 -1.74
N SER A 104 16.95 0.58 -2.37
CA SER A 104 16.42 1.61 -3.27
C SER A 104 16.40 3.03 -2.68
N PHE A 105 16.36 3.16 -1.35
CA PHE A 105 16.48 4.46 -0.69
C PHE A 105 17.90 5.08 -0.81
N ARG A 106 18.96 4.27 -0.91
CA ARG A 106 20.37 4.71 -0.90
C ARG A 106 20.94 5.09 -2.27
N GLY A 107 20.10 5.18 -3.30
CA GLY A 107 20.53 5.56 -4.66
C GLY A 107 20.46 4.44 -5.69
N ASP A 108 20.04 3.23 -5.30
CA ASP A 108 19.68 2.19 -6.27
C ASP A 108 18.41 2.59 -7.04
N LYS A 109 18.21 1.98 -8.22
CA LYS A 109 17.08 2.26 -9.11
C LYS A 109 15.74 2.15 -8.36
N LYS A 110 15.03 3.27 -8.26
CA LYS A 110 13.71 3.33 -7.63
C LYS A 110 12.65 2.72 -8.56
N PRO A 111 11.79 1.81 -8.07
CA PRO A 111 10.64 1.36 -8.82
C PRO A 111 9.77 2.54 -9.28
N ASN A 112 9.47 2.57 -10.58
CA ASN A 112 8.48 3.49 -11.12
C ASN A 112 7.07 3.04 -10.71
N LEU A 113 6.23 4.01 -10.36
CA LEU A 113 4.79 3.78 -10.25
C LEU A 113 4.21 3.59 -11.65
N LYS A 114 3.33 2.60 -11.77
CA LYS A 114 2.56 2.28 -12.97
C LYS A 114 1.63 3.44 -13.32
N GLU A 115 1.21 3.48 -14.58
CA GLU A 115 0.13 4.35 -15.02
C GLU A 115 -1.14 4.09 -14.17
N GLY A 116 -1.88 5.16 -13.84
CA GLY A 116 -3.03 5.13 -12.93
C GLY A 116 -2.68 5.15 -11.44
N VAL A 117 -1.53 4.58 -11.04
CA VAL A 117 -1.01 4.70 -9.67
C VAL A 117 -0.19 5.98 -9.51
N ARG A 118 0.58 6.34 -10.54
CA ARG A 118 1.35 7.59 -10.60
C ARG A 118 0.44 8.81 -10.52
N GLY A 119 0.82 9.78 -9.68
CA GLY A 119 0.17 11.08 -9.59
C GLY A 119 -1.24 11.06 -9.00
N ALA A 120 -1.64 9.97 -8.34
CA ALA A 120 -2.90 9.89 -7.63
C ALA A 120 -2.93 10.87 -6.44
N THR A 121 -4.14 11.20 -5.98
CA THR A 121 -4.36 12.18 -4.91
C THR A 121 -3.99 11.61 -3.55
N SER A 122 -4.41 10.37 -3.27
CA SER A 122 -4.07 9.66 -2.05
C SER A 122 -3.76 8.19 -2.30
N TYR A 123 -3.18 7.57 -1.28
CA TYR A 123 -2.64 6.23 -1.32
C TYR A 123 -2.96 5.49 -0.04
N GLN A 124 -2.96 4.15 -0.12
CA GLN A 124 -3.05 3.25 1.01
C GLN A 124 -2.13 2.06 0.77
N TRP A 125 -1.37 1.69 1.79
CA TRP A 125 -0.59 0.46 1.75
C TRP A 125 -1.38 -0.72 2.28
N ILE A 126 -1.16 -1.88 1.66
CA ILE A 126 -1.70 -3.16 2.11
C ILE A 126 -0.58 -4.17 2.12
N ASN A 127 -0.43 -4.81 3.27
CA ASN A 127 0.42 -5.98 3.38
C ASN A 127 -0.35 -7.23 2.96
N LEU A 128 0.16 -7.96 1.97
CA LEU A 128 -0.45 -9.19 1.44
C LEU A 128 0.21 -10.46 2.03
N SER A 129 1.20 -10.32 2.91
CA SER A 129 1.94 -11.42 3.54
C SER A 129 1.25 -12.01 4.77
#